data_AF-A0A7X7JZK3-F1
#
_entry.id   AF-A0A7X7JZK3-F1
#
_cell.length_a   1.000
_cell.length_b   1.000
_cell.length_c   1.000
_cell.angle_alpha   90.00
_cell.angle_beta   90.00
_cell.angle_gamma   90.00
#
_symmetry.space_group_name_H-M   'P 1'
#
loop_
_entity.id
_entity.type
_entity.pdbx_description
1 polymer ?
#
loop_
_entity_poly.entity_id
_entity_poly.type
_entity_poly.pdbx_seq_one_letter_code
_entity_poly.pdbx_strand_id
1 'polypeptide(L)'
;MNQIDTKALKESCDLRHIVEQDLGPAPAHSSRASLWKCPFHGERKGYSLAVWADGFRCFGKCQVSGDVFDWLQRYRGLSFSEALTVLGEAPPAVSPPTAGRSMRAAAPPAPEWQAAAWQVVWQTEEMLWEAPGEWALDYLLNERGLLPGTIRAARLGVLNGNPCQWRTIAGLQVPCGIVIPWLVGETVWGIKVRRFDAKGKYAQ
;
A
#
# COMPACT_ATOMS: atom_id res chain seq x y z
N MET A 1 -23.07 12.24 3.29
CA MET A 1 -21.67 12.42 2.87
C MET A 1 -21.70 12.97 1.46
N ASN A 2 -21.30 14.22 1.22
CA ASN A 2 -21.20 14.74 -0.15
C ASN A 2 -20.07 14.02 -0.85
N GLN A 3 -20.40 13.21 -1.86
CA GLN A 3 -19.43 12.61 -2.75
C GLN A 3 -18.93 13.71 -3.69
N ILE A 4 -17.63 14.03 -3.63
CA ILE A 4 -17.03 15.04 -4.50
C ILE A 4 -16.87 14.46 -5.89
N ASP A 5 -17.51 15.07 -6.88
CA ASP A 5 -17.39 14.67 -8.27
C ASP A 5 -16.11 15.27 -8.88
N THR A 6 -15.02 14.54 -8.71
CA THR A 6 -13.71 14.91 -9.26
C THR A 6 -13.70 15.00 -10.79
N LYS A 7 -14.64 14.33 -11.48
CA LYS A 7 -14.71 14.36 -12.95
C LYS A 7 -15.31 15.68 -13.41
N ALA A 8 -16.43 16.09 -12.81
CA ALA A 8 -17.04 17.38 -13.10
C ALA A 8 -16.07 18.54 -12.88
N LEU A 9 -15.23 18.47 -11.83
CA LEU A 9 -14.22 19.48 -11.56
C LEU A 9 -13.16 19.58 -12.64
N LYS A 10 -12.63 18.44 -13.10
CA LYS A 10 -11.67 18.39 -14.19
C LYS A 10 -12.25 18.97 -15.49
N GLU A 11 -13.53 18.70 -15.77
CA GLU A 11 -14.19 19.20 -16.98
C GLU A 11 -14.53 20.69 -16.90
N SER A 12 -14.79 21.21 -15.70
CA SER A 12 -15.09 22.63 -15.48
C SER A 12 -13.86 23.54 -15.40
N CYS A 13 -12.66 22.96 -15.31
CA CYS A 13 -11.41 23.70 -15.12
C CYS A 13 -10.55 23.64 -16.38
N ASP A 14 -10.11 24.79 -16.88
CA ASP A 14 -9.11 24.87 -17.94
C ASP A 14 -7.71 25.03 -17.33
N LEU A 15 -6.98 23.91 -17.29
CA LEU A 15 -5.64 23.82 -16.70
C LEU A 15 -4.65 24.85 -17.26
N ARG A 16 -4.84 25.33 -18.49
CA ARG A 16 -3.92 26.32 -19.09
C ARG A 16 -3.86 27.61 -18.25
N HIS A 17 -4.99 28.04 -17.68
CA HIS A 17 -5.03 29.24 -16.83
C HIS A 17 -4.27 29.03 -15.52
N ILE A 18 -4.36 27.84 -14.92
CA ILE A 18 -3.62 27.53 -13.69
C ILE A 18 -2.11 27.50 -13.96
N VAL A 19 -1.69 26.88 -15.06
CA VAL A 19 -0.27 26.85 -15.44
C VAL A 19 0.24 28.25 -15.78
N GLU A 20 -0.58 29.09 -16.41
CA GLU A 20 -0.23 30.49 -16.70
C GLU A 20 -0.07 31.34 -15.43
N GLN A 21 -0.88 31.11 -14.40
CA GLN A 21 -0.68 31.74 -13.08
C GLN A 21 0.66 31.33 -12.44
N ASP A 22 1.07 30.08 -12.66
CA ASP A 22 2.23 29.48 -12.02
C ASP A 22 3.55 29.77 -12.73
N LEU A 23 3.54 29.83 -14.06
CA LEU A 23 4.71 29.98 -14.91
C LEU A 23 4.76 31.32 -15.67
N GLY A 24 3.68 32.10 -15.61
CA GLY A 24 3.47 33.27 -16.47
C GLY A 24 2.88 32.91 -17.85
N PRO A 25 2.65 33.93 -18.70
CA PRO A 25 2.03 33.76 -20.00
C PRO A 25 2.79 32.75 -20.86
N ALA A 26 2.07 31.96 -21.64
CA ALA A 26 2.72 30.93 -22.45
C ALA A 26 3.59 31.58 -23.54
N PRO A 27 4.88 31.22 -23.63
CA PRO A 27 5.77 31.77 -24.64
C PRO A 27 5.46 31.29 -26.07
N ALA A 28 4.72 30.18 -26.19
CA ALA A 28 4.26 29.66 -27.48
C ALA A 28 2.91 28.97 -27.32
N HIS A 29 2.12 29.02 -28.39
CA HIS A 29 0.82 28.38 -28.46
C HIS A 29 0.69 27.55 -29.74
N SER A 30 -0.15 26.54 -29.66
CA SER A 30 -0.70 25.81 -30.80
C SER A 30 -2.21 25.98 -30.81
N SER A 31 -2.89 25.41 -31.81
CA SER A 31 -4.36 25.48 -31.91
C SER A 31 -5.09 24.85 -30.72
N ARG A 32 -4.44 23.96 -29.95
CA ARG A 32 -5.09 23.22 -28.84
C ARG A 32 -4.31 23.24 -27.53
N ALA A 33 -3.04 23.62 -27.54
CA ALA A 33 -2.17 23.60 -26.36
C ALA A 33 -1.34 24.86 -26.23
N SER A 34 -1.10 25.26 -24.99
CA SER A 34 -0.10 26.25 -24.62
C SER A 34 1.21 25.53 -24.24
N LEU A 35 2.35 26.12 -24.58
CA LEU A 35 3.66 25.48 -24.47
C LEU A 35 4.58 26.27 -23.52
N TRP A 36 5.23 25.57 -22.59
CA TRP A 36 6.21 26.15 -21.66
C TRP A 36 7.52 25.36 -21.63
N LYS A 37 8.54 25.97 -21.01
CA LYS A 37 9.69 25.24 -20.49
C LYS A 37 9.23 24.38 -19.32
N CYS A 38 9.58 23.09 -19.34
CA CYS A 38 9.17 22.19 -18.27
C CYS A 38 9.90 22.52 -16.95
N PRO A 39 9.16 22.85 -15.86
CA PRO A 39 9.77 23.15 -14.57
C PRO A 39 10.29 21.88 -13.88
N PHE A 40 9.66 20.73 -14.10
CA PHE A 40 9.99 19.46 -13.41
C PHE A 40 11.39 18.93 -13.71
N HIS A 41 11.97 19.30 -14.84
CA HIS A 41 13.33 18.89 -15.20
C HIS A 41 14.27 20.05 -15.53
N GLY A 42 13.80 21.29 -15.31
CA GLY A 42 14.53 22.51 -15.61
C GLY A 42 14.89 22.66 -17.08
N GLU A 43 13.89 22.61 -17.98
CA GLU A 43 14.12 22.78 -19.41
C GLU A 43 14.80 24.13 -19.71
N ARG A 44 15.90 24.10 -20.49
CA ARG A 44 16.65 25.31 -20.84
C ARG A 44 16.37 25.76 -22.27
N LYS A 45 16.22 24.80 -23.20
CA LYS A 45 16.09 25.06 -24.64
C LYS A 45 14.75 24.52 -25.16
N GLY A 46 14.01 25.36 -25.89
CA GLY A 46 12.71 24.99 -26.44
C GLY A 46 11.59 24.95 -25.39
N TYR A 47 10.42 24.44 -25.80
CA TYR A 47 9.21 24.37 -24.99
C TYR A 47 8.67 22.95 -25.00
N SER A 48 9.15 22.14 -24.06
CA SER A 48 8.84 20.71 -23.99
C SER A 48 7.52 20.39 -23.29
N LEU A 49 6.97 21.31 -22.50
CA LEU A 49 5.74 21.09 -21.74
C LEU A 49 4.55 21.58 -22.57
N ALA A 50 3.68 20.66 -22.98
CA ALA A 50 2.41 20.98 -23.61
C ALA A 50 1.27 20.86 -22.58
N VAL A 51 0.40 21.86 -22.57
CA VAL A 51 -0.74 21.94 -21.65
C VAL A 51 -2.01 22.21 -22.45
N TRP A 52 -2.98 21.31 -22.30
CA TRP A 52 -4.34 21.40 -22.80
C TRP A 52 -5.29 21.82 -21.66
N ALA A 53 -6.57 21.99 -21.95
CA ALA A 53 -7.54 22.34 -20.92
C ALA A 53 -7.69 21.24 -19.85
N ASP A 54 -7.62 19.98 -20.26
CA ASP A 54 -7.89 18.80 -19.43
C ASP A 54 -6.63 18.09 -18.90
N GLY A 55 -5.44 18.51 -19.31
CA GLY A 55 -4.21 17.88 -18.87
C GLY A 55 -2.92 18.45 -19.45
N PHE A 56 -1.80 17.87 -19.05
CA PHE A 56 -0.48 18.27 -19.52
C PHE A 56 0.40 17.06 -19.80
N ARG A 57 1.40 17.26 -20.67
CA ARG A 57 2.48 16.32 -20.91
C ARG A 57 3.75 17.03 -21.29
N CYS A 58 4.85 16.61 -20.69
CA CYS A 58 6.18 16.97 -21.15
C CYS A 58 6.69 15.96 -22.18
N PHE A 59 7.09 16.43 -23.35
CA PHE A 59 7.74 15.62 -24.40
C PHE A 59 9.28 15.63 -24.29
N GLY A 60 9.82 16.18 -23.20
CA GLY A 60 11.25 16.19 -22.89
C GLY A 60 11.69 14.95 -22.10
N LYS A 61 12.81 15.05 -21.38
CA LYS A 61 13.43 13.90 -20.67
C LYS A 61 12.61 13.34 -19.51
N CYS A 62 11.77 14.14 -18.85
CA CYS A 62 11.00 13.66 -17.68
C CYS A 62 9.72 12.92 -18.06
N GLN A 63 9.18 13.14 -19.27
CA GLN A 63 7.91 12.55 -19.73
C GLN A 63 6.73 12.71 -18.76
N VAL A 64 6.79 13.68 -17.83
CA VAL A 64 5.75 13.88 -16.83
C VAL A 64 4.44 14.29 -17.50
N SER A 65 3.34 13.70 -17.05
CA SER A 65 2.00 13.99 -17.53
C SER A 65 1.00 13.86 -16.39
N GLY A 66 -0.15 14.47 -16.55
CA GLY A 66 -1.23 14.40 -15.58
C GLY A 66 -2.34 15.39 -15.87
N ASP A 67 -3.28 15.47 -14.93
CA ASP A 67 -4.38 16.43 -14.97
C ASP A 67 -4.13 17.63 -14.03
N VAL A 68 -5.16 18.43 -13.79
CA VAL A 68 -5.09 19.60 -12.90
C VAL A 68 -4.69 19.24 -11.47
N PHE A 69 -5.13 18.10 -10.93
CA PHE A 69 -4.74 17.68 -9.59
C PHE A 69 -3.29 17.21 -9.56
N ASP A 70 -2.82 16.52 -10.59
CA ASP A 70 -1.39 16.18 -10.71
C ASP A 70 -0.53 17.43 -10.75
N TRP A 71 -0.96 18.47 -11.47
CA TRP A 71 -0.23 19.75 -11.51
C TRP A 71 -0.17 20.41 -10.13
N LEU A 72 -1.31 20.59 -9.48
CA LEU A 72 -1.39 21.23 -8.16
C LEU A 72 -0.60 20.45 -7.10
N GLN A 73 -0.62 19.12 -7.13
CA GLN A 73 0.14 18.30 -6.19
C GLN A 73 1.64 18.33 -6.47
N ARG A 74 2.05 18.17 -7.74
CA ARG A 74 3.48 18.02 -8.07
C ARG A 74 4.21 19.36 -8.18
N TYR A 75 3.55 20.39 -8.72
CA TYR A 75 4.17 21.70 -8.93
C TYR A 75 4.01 22.59 -7.69
N ARG A 76 2.80 22.70 -7.13
CA ARG A 76 2.54 23.54 -5.94
C ARG A 76 2.74 22.81 -4.60
N GLY A 77 2.92 21.49 -4.60
CA GLY A 77 3.12 20.70 -3.38
C GLY A 77 1.86 20.58 -2.52
N LEU A 78 0.68 20.81 -3.09
CA LEU A 78 -0.59 20.81 -2.35
C LEU A 78 -1.09 19.39 -2.08
N SER A 79 -1.76 19.20 -0.95
CA SER A 79 -2.60 18.02 -0.70
C SER A 79 -3.85 18.04 -1.59
N PHE A 80 -4.52 16.90 -1.72
CA PHE A 80 -5.78 16.80 -2.48
C PHE A 80 -6.86 17.77 -1.96
N SER A 81 -6.98 17.93 -0.63
CA SER A 81 -7.92 18.88 -0.01
C SER A 81 -7.60 20.34 -0.32
N GLU A 82 -6.32 20.70 -0.35
CA GLU A 82 -5.90 22.05 -0.72
C GLU A 82 -6.12 22.30 -2.22
N ALA A 83 -5.87 21.29 -3.07
CA ALA A 83 -6.17 21.35 -4.49
C ALA A 83 -7.68 21.56 -4.76
N LEU A 84 -8.57 20.90 -4.02
CA LEU A 84 -10.02 21.14 -4.11
C LEU A 84 -10.39 22.59 -3.78
N THR A 85 -9.77 23.14 -2.73
CA THR A 85 -9.99 24.55 -2.33
C THR A 85 -9.56 25.52 -3.44
N VAL A 86 -8.44 25.25 -4.10
CA VAL A 86 -7.96 26.03 -5.25
C VAL A 86 -8.93 25.96 -6.44
N LEU A 87 -9.59 24.81 -6.63
CA LEU A 87 -10.56 24.60 -7.70
C LEU A 87 -11.97 25.13 -7.38
N GLY A 88 -12.13 25.88 -6.27
CA GLY A 88 -13.42 26.50 -5.90
C GLY A 88 -14.39 25.56 -5.20
N GLU A 89 -13.95 24.35 -4.83
CA GLU A 89 -14.75 23.43 -4.02
C GLU A 89 -14.41 23.56 -2.55
N ALA A 90 -15.44 23.51 -1.72
CA ALA A 90 -15.22 23.35 -0.31
C ALA A 90 -14.52 22.00 -0.11
N PRO A 91 -13.35 21.96 0.58
CA PRO A 91 -12.76 20.69 0.93
C PRO A 91 -13.83 19.87 1.67
N PRO A 92 -13.86 18.54 1.49
CA PRO A 92 -14.81 17.72 2.21
C PRO A 92 -14.65 18.09 3.68
N ALA A 93 -15.77 18.35 4.37
CA ALA A 93 -15.75 18.74 5.77
C ALA A 93 -14.77 17.81 6.48
N VAL A 94 -13.64 18.38 6.91
CA VAL A 94 -12.64 17.64 7.66
C VAL A 94 -13.40 17.32 8.94
N SER A 95 -13.94 16.11 9.00
CA SER A 95 -14.43 15.59 10.27
C SER A 95 -13.24 15.76 11.19
N PRO A 96 -13.37 16.50 12.31
CA PRO A 96 -12.27 16.62 13.26
C PRO A 96 -11.74 15.20 13.47
N PRO A 97 -10.41 14.97 13.39
CA PRO A 97 -9.84 13.63 13.36
C PRO A 97 -10.54 12.85 14.45
N THR A 98 -11.40 11.90 14.05
CA THR A 98 -12.47 11.37 14.91
C THR A 98 -11.83 10.90 16.18
N ALA A 99 -11.85 11.72 17.26
CA ALA A 99 -10.88 11.69 18.37
C ALA A 99 -10.23 10.31 18.46
N GLY A 100 -9.08 10.16 17.79
CA GLY A 100 -8.68 8.92 17.08
C GLY A 100 -9.27 7.71 17.75
N ARG A 101 -10.43 7.18 17.25
CA ARG A 101 -11.30 6.15 17.88
C ARG A 101 -10.50 5.57 19.02
N SER A 102 -10.63 6.12 20.25
CA SER A 102 -9.71 5.80 21.35
C SER A 102 -9.37 4.35 21.17
N MET A 103 -8.14 4.07 20.71
CA MET A 103 -7.73 2.70 20.46
C MET A 103 -7.71 2.19 21.87
N ARG A 104 -8.86 1.64 22.32
CA ARG A 104 -8.95 0.93 23.58
C ARG A 104 -7.76 0.03 23.50
N ALA A 105 -6.80 0.24 24.40
CA ALA A 105 -5.60 -0.58 24.45
C ALA A 105 -6.11 -2.01 24.29
N ALA A 106 -5.75 -2.64 23.18
CA ALA A 106 -6.30 -3.95 22.88
C ALA A 106 -5.98 -4.80 24.11
N ALA A 107 -6.99 -5.38 24.74
CA ALA A 107 -6.72 -6.33 25.79
C ALA A 107 -6.03 -7.54 25.14
N PRO A 108 -5.01 -8.14 25.80
CA PRO A 108 -4.44 -9.38 25.30
C PRO A 108 -5.56 -10.43 25.15
N PRO A 109 -5.43 -11.36 24.20
CA PRO A 109 -6.38 -12.47 24.07
C PRO A 109 -6.59 -13.23 25.38
N ALA A 110 -7.75 -13.86 25.53
CA ALA A 110 -8.10 -14.60 26.75
C ALA A 110 -7.05 -15.68 27.09
N PRO A 111 -6.77 -15.96 28.37
CA PRO A 111 -5.73 -16.92 28.77
C PRO A 111 -5.88 -18.32 28.17
N GLU A 112 -7.11 -18.81 28.04
CA GLU A 112 -7.40 -20.11 27.42
C GLU A 112 -7.00 -20.14 25.94
N TRP A 113 -7.33 -19.07 25.20
CA TRP A 113 -6.92 -18.93 23.81
C TRP A 113 -5.40 -18.79 23.72
N GLN A 114 -4.77 -18.05 24.64
CA GLN A 114 -3.33 -17.85 24.68
C GLN A 114 -2.58 -19.17 24.87
N ALA A 115 -3.08 -20.05 25.75
CA ALA A 115 -2.52 -21.38 25.96
C ALA A 115 -2.67 -22.25 24.69
N ALA A 116 -3.84 -22.25 24.06
CA ALA A 116 -4.08 -22.97 22.81
C ALA A 116 -3.20 -22.45 21.66
N ALA A 117 -3.04 -21.12 21.55
CA ALA A 117 -2.22 -20.49 20.54
C ALA A 117 -0.73 -20.88 20.70
N TRP A 118 -0.22 -20.88 21.94
CA TRP A 118 1.15 -21.32 22.20
C TRP A 118 1.37 -22.80 21.83
N GLN A 119 0.38 -23.67 22.07
CA GLN A 119 0.44 -25.07 21.63
C GLN A 119 0.54 -25.21 20.11
N VAL A 120 -0.18 -24.37 19.36
CA VAL A 120 -0.04 -24.32 17.89
C VAL A 120 1.36 -23.90 17.48
N VAL A 121 1.89 -22.84 18.09
CA VAL A 121 3.23 -22.32 17.77
C VAL A 121 4.30 -23.37 18.03
N TRP A 122 4.30 -24.01 19.21
CA TRP A 122 5.30 -25.03 19.52
C TRP A 122 5.24 -26.23 18.58
N GLN A 123 4.06 -26.79 18.35
CA GLN A 123 3.92 -27.97 17.48
C GLN A 123 4.33 -27.68 16.04
N THR A 124 3.96 -26.51 15.52
CA THR A 124 4.27 -26.15 14.13
C THR A 124 5.72 -25.71 13.96
N GLU A 125 6.31 -25.05 14.97
CA GLU A 125 7.74 -24.75 15.01
C GLU A 125 8.54 -26.05 15.02
N GLU A 126 8.25 -26.99 15.92
CA GLU A 126 8.91 -28.30 15.98
C GLU A 126 8.84 -29.02 14.63
N MET A 127 7.64 -29.10 14.04
CA MET A 127 7.44 -29.71 12.72
C MET A 127 8.27 -29.06 11.61
N LEU A 128 8.55 -27.75 11.67
CA LEU A 128 9.38 -27.06 10.66
C LEU A 128 10.83 -27.53 10.69
N TRP A 129 11.34 -27.90 11.87
CA TRP A 129 12.72 -28.31 12.07
C TRP A 129 12.93 -29.83 12.01
N GLU A 130 11.85 -30.60 11.90
CA GLU A 130 11.87 -32.04 11.67
C GLU A 130 11.76 -32.38 10.17
N ALA A 131 12.01 -33.65 9.83
CA ALA A 131 11.96 -34.16 8.45
C ALA A 131 10.65 -33.80 7.70
N PRO A 132 9.44 -33.83 8.30
CA PRO A 132 8.23 -33.42 7.61
C PRO A 132 8.22 -31.95 7.16
N GLY A 133 9.00 -31.07 7.80
CA GLY A 133 9.07 -29.65 7.50
C GLY A 133 10.19 -29.24 6.55
N GLU A 134 11.02 -30.19 6.08
CA GLU A 134 12.22 -29.92 5.29
C GLU A 134 11.92 -29.04 4.06
N TRP A 135 10.83 -29.32 3.34
CA TRP A 135 10.41 -28.53 2.18
C TRP A 135 10.09 -27.07 2.53
N ALA A 136 9.48 -26.83 3.69
CA ALA A 136 9.12 -25.48 4.13
C ALA A 136 10.35 -24.75 4.66
N LEU A 137 11.27 -25.47 5.31
CA LEU A 137 12.54 -24.93 5.75
C LEU A 137 13.42 -24.54 4.55
N ASP A 138 13.52 -25.41 3.54
CA ASP A 138 14.20 -25.13 2.27
C ASP A 138 13.63 -23.88 1.59
N TYR A 139 12.30 -23.78 1.47
CA TYR A 139 11.62 -22.60 0.96
C TYR A 139 12.00 -21.32 1.73
N LEU A 140 11.97 -21.36 3.07
CA LEU A 140 12.28 -20.19 3.90
C LEU A 140 13.76 -19.78 3.79
N LEU A 141 14.67 -20.74 3.73
CA LEU A 141 16.11 -20.49 3.66
C LEU A 141 16.54 -20.08 2.25
N ASN A 142 16.16 -20.84 1.23
CA ASN A 142 16.71 -20.75 -0.12
C ASN A 142 15.87 -19.86 -1.05
N GLU A 143 14.53 -19.94 -1.01
CA GLU A 143 13.68 -19.09 -1.85
C GLU A 143 13.39 -17.73 -1.21
N ARG A 144 13.22 -17.69 0.11
CA ARG A 144 12.92 -16.45 0.85
C ARG A 144 14.15 -15.78 1.45
N GLY A 145 15.29 -16.45 1.50
CA GLY A 145 16.55 -15.89 1.97
C GLY A 145 16.56 -15.56 3.47
N LEU A 146 15.73 -16.23 4.27
CA LEU A 146 15.71 -16.00 5.73
C LEU A 146 16.85 -16.74 6.40
N LEU A 147 17.46 -16.13 7.41
CA LEU A 147 18.48 -16.79 8.22
C LEU A 147 17.81 -17.75 9.23
N PRO A 148 18.44 -18.89 9.57
CA PRO A 148 17.93 -19.81 10.59
C PRO A 148 17.62 -19.12 11.93
N GLY A 149 18.48 -18.18 12.35
CA GLY A 149 18.27 -17.37 13.55
C GLY A 149 17.01 -16.49 13.48
N THR A 150 16.69 -15.95 12.31
CA THR A 150 15.46 -15.17 12.08
C THR A 150 14.22 -16.06 12.17
N ILE A 151 14.28 -17.26 11.57
CA ILE A 151 13.17 -18.24 11.60
C ILE A 151 12.89 -18.67 13.05
N ARG A 152 13.93 -18.97 13.83
CA ARG A 152 13.82 -19.30 15.26
C ARG A 152 13.32 -18.13 16.11
N ALA A 153 13.89 -16.94 15.92
CA ALA A 153 13.49 -15.75 16.69
C ALA A 153 12.01 -15.39 16.47
N ALA A 154 11.51 -15.56 15.24
CA ALA A 154 10.11 -15.35 14.90
C ALA A 154 9.21 -16.56 15.22
N ARG A 155 9.76 -17.68 15.71
CA ARG A 155 9.07 -18.96 15.95
C ARG A 155 8.19 -19.39 14.78
N LEU A 156 8.74 -19.28 13.56
CA LEU A 156 8.01 -19.74 12.39
C LEU A 156 7.80 -21.25 12.47
N GLY A 157 6.65 -21.69 11.98
CA GLY A 157 6.30 -23.10 11.95
C GLY A 157 5.74 -23.52 10.60
N VAL A 158 5.51 -24.81 10.44
CA VAL A 158 4.77 -25.36 9.32
C VAL A 158 3.69 -26.30 9.83
N LEU A 159 2.54 -26.29 9.16
CA LEU A 159 1.52 -27.29 9.31
C LEU A 159 1.32 -28.00 7.98
N ASN A 160 1.78 -29.25 7.90
CA ASN A 160 1.70 -30.04 6.69
C ASN A 160 0.28 -30.52 6.38
N GLY A 161 -0.06 -30.51 5.09
CA GLY A 161 -1.31 -31.02 4.54
C GLY A 161 -1.71 -30.26 3.28
N ASN A 162 -2.91 -30.52 2.78
CA ASN A 162 -3.38 -29.87 1.56
C ASN A 162 -3.65 -28.37 1.77
N PRO A 163 -3.46 -27.51 0.76
CA PRO A 163 -3.70 -26.06 0.83
C PRO A 163 -5.05 -25.61 1.40
N CYS A 164 -6.10 -26.39 1.13
CA CYS A 164 -7.46 -26.11 1.58
C CYS A 164 -7.81 -26.84 2.89
N GLN A 165 -6.90 -27.67 3.41
CA GLN A 165 -7.13 -28.46 4.60
C GLN A 165 -6.95 -27.63 5.86
N TRP A 166 -7.80 -27.92 6.84
CA TRP A 166 -7.71 -27.42 8.19
C TRP A 166 -7.41 -28.58 9.14
N ARG A 167 -6.66 -28.29 10.19
CA ARG A 167 -6.36 -29.22 11.28
C ARG A 167 -6.72 -28.58 12.60
N THR A 168 -7.20 -29.38 13.53
CA THR A 168 -7.50 -28.92 14.88
C THR A 168 -6.30 -29.16 15.77
N ILE A 169 -5.79 -28.10 16.38
CA ILE A 169 -4.69 -28.16 17.35
C ILE A 169 -5.13 -27.38 18.58
N ALA A 170 -5.17 -28.05 19.74
CA ALA A 170 -5.61 -27.46 21.01
C ALA A 170 -6.98 -26.73 20.92
N GLY A 171 -7.92 -27.28 20.13
CA GLY A 171 -9.24 -26.69 19.91
C GLY A 171 -9.31 -25.56 18.88
N LEU A 172 -8.18 -25.09 18.35
CA LEU A 172 -8.12 -24.09 17.28
C LEU A 172 -8.08 -24.77 15.92
N GLN A 173 -8.88 -24.25 14.97
CA GLN A 173 -8.79 -24.66 13.57
C GLN A 173 -7.69 -23.86 12.88
N VAL A 174 -6.63 -24.56 12.48
CA VAL A 174 -5.45 -23.98 11.84
C VAL A 174 -5.34 -24.55 10.42
N PRO A 175 -5.27 -23.73 9.38
CA PRO A 175 -5.08 -24.22 8.04
C PRO A 175 -3.64 -24.71 7.82
N CYS A 176 -3.46 -25.63 6.87
CA CYS A 176 -2.14 -26.11 6.50
C CYS A 176 -1.34 -25.03 5.75
N GLY A 177 -0.05 -24.88 6.05
CA GLY A 177 0.84 -23.86 5.49
C GLY A 177 1.94 -23.40 6.45
N ILE A 178 2.67 -22.33 6.09
CA ILE A 178 3.64 -21.69 7.01
C ILE A 178 2.86 -20.92 8.08
N VAL A 179 3.16 -21.21 9.33
CA VAL A 179 2.58 -20.57 10.50
C VAL A 179 3.50 -19.44 10.98
N ILE A 180 2.92 -18.25 11.14
CA ILE A 180 3.60 -17.02 11.52
C ILE A 180 2.91 -16.45 12.76
N PRO A 181 3.47 -16.67 13.97
CA PRO A 181 2.92 -16.10 15.18
C PRO A 181 3.19 -14.60 15.27
N TRP A 182 2.23 -13.85 15.79
CA TRP A 182 2.35 -12.43 16.06
C TRP A 182 2.62 -12.26 17.54
N LEU A 183 3.89 -12.10 17.90
CA LEU A 183 4.33 -12.06 19.29
C LEU A 183 4.61 -10.62 19.72
N VAL A 184 4.12 -10.25 20.91
CA VAL A 184 4.55 -9.03 21.61
C VAL A 184 4.96 -9.46 23.02
N GLY A 185 6.26 -9.44 23.30
CA GLY A 185 6.82 -10.09 24.48
C GLY A 185 6.49 -11.58 24.48
N GLU A 186 5.84 -12.04 25.56
CA GLU A 186 5.42 -13.44 25.74
C GLU A 186 3.95 -13.70 25.37
N THR A 187 3.29 -12.70 24.76
CA THR A 187 1.88 -12.80 24.36
C THR A 187 1.75 -13.01 22.86
N VAL A 188 0.89 -13.96 22.49
CA VAL A 188 0.51 -14.22 21.10
C VAL A 188 -0.72 -13.36 20.83
N TRP A 189 -0.64 -12.45 19.88
CA TRP A 189 -1.76 -11.59 19.48
C TRP A 189 -2.54 -12.17 18.31
N GLY A 190 -1.97 -13.14 17.63
CA GLY A 190 -2.58 -13.79 16.49
C GLY A 190 -1.66 -14.85 15.90
N ILE A 191 -2.24 -15.74 15.12
CA ILE A 191 -1.51 -16.72 14.32
C ILE A 191 -1.94 -16.51 12.88
N LYS A 192 -0.97 -16.21 12.02
CA LYS A 192 -1.20 -16.00 10.60
C LYS A 192 -0.62 -17.16 9.81
N VAL A 193 -1.41 -17.75 8.92
CA VAL A 193 -0.93 -18.85 8.08
C VAL A 193 -0.80 -18.41 6.63
N ARG A 194 0.34 -18.70 6.01
CA ARG A 194 0.56 -18.60 4.57
C ARG A 194 0.36 -19.97 3.95
N ARG A 195 -0.72 -20.11 3.20
CA ARG A 195 -1.05 -21.31 2.45
C ARG A 195 -0.28 -21.31 1.14
N PHE A 196 0.16 -22.49 0.71
CA PHE A 196 0.75 -22.71 -0.60
C PHE A 196 -0.36 -23.14 -1.56
N ASP A 197 -0.38 -22.71 -2.82
CA ASP A 197 -1.20 -23.39 -3.82
C ASP A 197 -0.52 -24.72 -4.23
N ALA A 198 -1.24 -25.59 -4.95
CA ALA A 198 -0.71 -26.85 -5.49
C ALA A 198 0.47 -26.68 -6.49
N LYS A 199 0.90 -25.44 -6.76
CA LYS A 199 1.99 -25.02 -7.65
C LYS A 199 3.02 -24.11 -6.95
N GLY A 200 3.01 -24.00 -5.61
CA GLY A 200 3.96 -23.17 -4.85
C GLY A 200 3.76 -21.65 -4.91
N LYS A 201 2.60 -21.13 -5.34
CA LYS A 201 2.27 -19.70 -5.35
C LYS A 201 1.04 -19.36 -4.52
N TYR A 202 0.91 -18.09 -4.15
CA TYR A 202 -0.14 -17.62 -3.23
C TYR A 202 -1.53 -17.74 -3.87
N ALA A 203 -2.45 -18.44 -3.22
CA ALA A 203 -3.88 -18.19 -3.39
C ALA A 203 -4.25 -17.01 -2.47
N GLN A 204 -4.74 -15.92 -3.06
CA GLN A 204 -5.28 -14.76 -2.34
C GLN A 204 -6.58 -15.09 -1.62
#